data_AF-A0A9E3XW08-F1
#
_entry.id   AF-A0A9E3XW08-F1
#
_cell.length_a   1.000
_cell.length_b   1.000
_cell.length_c   1.000
_cell.angle_alpha   90.00
_cell.angle_beta   90.00
_cell.angle_gamma   90.00
#
_symmetry.space_group_name_H-M   'P 1'
#
loop_
_entity.id
_entity.type
_entity.pdbx_description
1 polymer ?
#
loop_
_entity_poly.entity_id
_entity_poly.type
_entity_poly.pdbx_seq_one_letter_code
_entity_poly.pdbx_strand_id
1 'polypeptide(L)'
;MADCNETLRELHAFLDGELTPETHEAIHHHLEGCMDCLQAFDFHAELKVVISQKCQSDEMPDGLMLKIEQCFGDEYLDGDPV
;
A
#
# COMPACT_ATOMS: atom_id res chain seq x y z
N MET A 1 -6.50 -13.26 23.22
CA MET A 1 -6.99 -12.01 22.61
C MET A 1 -5.98 -11.73 21.52
N ALA A 2 -6.19 -12.24 20.30
CA ALA A 2 -5.31 -11.89 19.19
C ALA A 2 -5.45 -10.37 18.97
N ASP A 3 -4.33 -9.69 19.08
CA ASP A 3 -4.25 -8.32 19.57
C ASP A 3 -4.61 -7.31 18.49
N CYS A 4 -5.58 -6.44 18.78
CA CYS A 4 -5.88 -5.26 17.97
C CYS A 4 -4.60 -4.46 17.60
N ASN A 5 -3.57 -4.51 18.45
CA ASN A 5 -2.28 -3.87 18.19
C ASN A 5 -1.52 -4.52 17.02
N GLU A 6 -1.56 -5.84 16.88
CA GLU A 6 -0.95 -6.57 15.77
C GLU A 6 -1.70 -6.27 14.47
N THR A 7 -3.03 -6.35 14.51
CA THR A 7 -3.89 -5.97 13.36
C THR A 7 -3.62 -4.54 12.90
N LEU A 8 -3.45 -3.58 13.82
CA LEU A 8 -3.15 -2.19 13.48
C LEU A 8 -1.75 -2.00 12.88
N ARG A 9 -0.75 -2.78 13.30
CA ARG A 9 0.60 -2.71 12.71
C ARG A 9 0.60 -3.25 11.29
N GLU A 10 -0.04 -4.39 11.08
CA GLU A 10 -0.10 -5.06 9.78
C GLU A 10 -1.19 -4.49 8.86
N LEU A 11 -2.00 -3.55 9.33
CA LEU A 11 -3.14 -2.97 8.60
C LEU A 11 -2.74 -2.35 7.25
N HIS A 12 -1.59 -1.67 7.22
CA HIS A 12 -1.07 -1.06 6.00
C HIS A 12 -0.63 -2.13 4.99
N ALA A 13 0.15 -3.12 5.44
CA ALA A 13 0.56 -4.24 4.59
C ALA A 13 -0.65 -5.06 4.08
N PHE A 14 -1.70 -5.18 4.90
CA PHE A 14 -2.98 -5.76 4.50
C PHE A 14 -3.65 -4.96 3.37
N LEU A 15 -3.72 -3.64 3.50
CA LEU A 15 -4.28 -2.75 2.47
C LEU A 15 -3.46 -2.73 1.18
N ASP A 16 -2.15 -2.97 1.26
CA ASP A 16 -1.24 -3.05 0.11
C ASP A 16 -1.16 -4.46 -0.50
N GLY A 17 -1.76 -5.47 0.15
CA GLY A 17 -1.76 -6.85 -0.34
C GLY A 17 -0.39 -7.54 -0.22
N GLU A 18 0.48 -7.03 0.65
CA GLU A 18 1.85 -7.53 0.84
C GLU A 18 1.94 -8.66 1.87
N LEU A 19 0.81 -9.03 2.48
CA LEU A 19 0.74 -10.10 3.48
C LEU A 19 0.62 -11.48 2.85
N THR A 20 1.11 -12.49 3.58
CA THR A 20 0.86 -13.88 3.26
C THR A 20 -0.65 -14.19 3.35
N PRO A 21 -1.17 -15.16 2.57
CA PRO A 21 -2.59 -15.51 2.61
C PRO A 21 -3.07 -15.92 4.01
N GLU A 22 -2.19 -16.57 4.79
CA GLU A 22 -2.46 -16.98 6.17
C GLU A 22 -2.70 -15.77 7.09
N THR A 23 -1.84 -14.75 7.00
CA THR A 23 -1.97 -13.52 7.81
C THR A 23 -3.14 -12.67 7.34
N HIS A 24 -3.41 -12.64 6.03
CA HIS A 24 -4.56 -11.94 5.47
C HIS A 24 -5.89 -12.51 6.03
N GLU A 25 -6.03 -13.84 6.09
CA GLU A 25 -7.23 -14.47 6.65
C GLU A 25 -7.36 -14.21 8.16
N ALA A 26 -6.25 -14.24 8.91
CA ALA A 26 -6.25 -13.93 10.34
C ALA A 26 -6.70 -12.49 10.65
N ILE A 27 -6.22 -11.52 9.86
CA ILE A 27 -6.64 -10.11 9.98
C ILE A 27 -8.11 -9.96 9.59
N HIS A 28 -8.54 -10.57 8.49
CA HIS A 28 -9.94 -10.52 8.07
C HIS A 28 -10.87 -11.04 9.17
N HIS A 29 -10.54 -12.19 9.75
CA HIS A 29 -11.31 -12.75 10.86
C HIS A 29 -11.35 -11.81 12.08
N HIS A 30 -10.27 -11.09 12.37
CA HIS A 30 -10.25 -10.09 13.44
C HIS A 30 -11.15 -8.89 13.12
N LEU A 31 -11.14 -8.38 11.88
CA LEU A 31 -11.99 -7.26 11.46
C LEU A 31 -13.49 -7.60 11.56
N GLU A 32 -13.85 -8.86 11.29
CA GLU A 32 -15.24 -9.34 11.46
C GLU A 32 -15.68 -9.38 12.94
N GLY A 33 -14.75 -9.57 13.87
CA GLY A 33 -15.01 -9.67 15.30
C GLY A 33 -14.75 -8.40 16.11
N CYS A 34 -14.13 -7.38 15.52
CA CYS A 34 -13.63 -6.20 16.22
C CYS A 34 -14.01 -4.90 15.50
N MET A 35 -15.00 -4.20 16.04
CA MET A 35 -15.53 -2.97 15.45
C MET A 35 -14.51 -1.82 15.45
N ASP A 36 -13.68 -1.68 16.49
CA ASP A 36 -12.61 -0.66 16.53
C ASP A 36 -11.59 -0.84 15.39
N CYS A 37 -11.15 -2.08 15.16
CA CYS A 37 -10.21 -2.37 14.07
C CYS A 37 -10.87 -2.22 12.69
N LEU A 38 -12.15 -2.58 12.56
CA LEU A 38 -12.91 -2.35 11.34
C LEU A 38 -13.02 -0.86 11.00
N GLN A 39 -13.32 -0.01 11.99
CA GLN A 39 -13.38 1.43 11.77
C GLN A 39 -12.02 2.02 11.37
N ALA A 40 -10.92 1.53 11.97
CA ALA A 40 -9.57 1.92 11.56
C ALA A 40 -9.30 1.50 10.11
N PHE A 41 -9.65 0.27 9.74
CA PHE A 41 -9.52 -0.22 8.37
C PHE A 41 -10.27 0.66 7.36
N ASP A 42 -11.56 0.95 7.61
CA ASP A 42 -12.37 1.79 6.73
C ASP A 42 -11.74 3.18 6.52
N PHE A 43 -11.28 3.81 7.60
CA PHE A 43 -10.61 5.10 7.52
C PHE A 43 -9.34 5.05 6.67
N HIS A 44 -8.48 4.05 6.89
CA HIS A 44 -7.23 3.89 6.14
C HIS A 44 -7.48 3.55 4.66
N ALA A 45 -8.50 2.73 4.37
CA ALA A 45 -8.91 2.42 3.01
C ALA A 45 -9.41 3.66 2.26
N GLU A 46 -10.28 4.47 2.88
CA GLU A 46 -10.76 5.72 2.30
C GLU A 46 -9.61 6.71 2.07
N LEU A 47 -8.71 6.84 3.06
CA LEU A 47 -7.53 7.70 2.95
C LEU A 47 -6.65 7.28 1.76
N LYS A 48 -6.42 5.98 1.57
CA LYS A 48 -5.63 5.46 0.44
C LYS A 48 -6.26 5.83 -0.91
N VAL A 49 -7.59 5.75 -1.01
CA VAL A 49 -8.32 6.16 -2.22
C VAL A 49 -8.14 7.66 -2.49
N VAL A 50 -8.30 8.50 -1.47
CA VAL A 50 -8.14 9.96 -1.61
C VAL A 50 -6.71 10.33 -2.02
N ILE A 51 -5.71 9.71 -1.40
CA ILE A 51 -4.29 9.93 -1.76
C ILE A 51 -4.06 9.50 -3.22
N SER A 52 -4.54 8.32 -3.62
CA SER A 52 -4.39 7.83 -4.98
C SER A 52 -5.03 8.78 -6.01
N GLN A 53 -6.25 9.25 -5.74
CA GLN A 53 -6.94 10.23 -6.59
C GLN A 53 -6.16 11.54 -6.73
N LYS A 54 -5.60 12.05 -5.63
CA LYS A 54 -4.78 13.26 -5.66
C LYS A 54 -3.49 13.05 -6.46
N CYS A 55 -2.79 11.94 -6.24
CA CYS A 55 -1.59 11.61 -7.00
C CYS A 55 -1.84 11.45 -8.51
N GLN A 56 -3.06 11.07 -8.91
CA GLN A 56 -3.45 10.99 -10.32
C GLN A 56 -3.89 12.34 -10.91
N SER A 57 -4.37 13.26 -10.08
CA SER A 57 -4.92 14.55 -10.52
C SER A 57 -3.90 15.68 -10.48
N ASP A 58 -2.88 15.59 -9.63
CA ASP A 58 -1.79 16.56 -9.56
C ASP A 58 -0.81 16.35 -10.72
N GLU A 59 -0.35 17.46 -11.31
CA GLU A 59 0.66 17.41 -12.35
C GLU A 59 1.98 16.92 -11.73
N MET A 60 2.51 15.82 -12.26
CA MET A 60 3.78 15.29 -11.81
C MET A 60 4.88 16.32 -12.08
N PRO A 61 5.72 16.67 -11.08
CA PRO A 61 6.71 17.73 -11.23
C PRO A 61 7.70 17.42 -12.37
N ASP A 62 7.98 18.45 -13.17
CA ASP A 62 8.88 18.35 -14.31
C ASP A 62 10.27 17.83 -13.89
N GLY A 63 10.75 16.82 -14.61
CA GLY A 63 12.06 16.22 -14.38
C GLY A 63 12.15 15.24 -13.19
N LEU A 64 11.02 14.90 -12.54
CA LEU A 64 11.00 13.82 -11.54
C LEU A 64 11.33 12.46 -12.19
N MET A 65 10.74 12.18 -13.36
CA MET A 65 11.05 10.97 -14.15
C MET A 65 12.54 10.90 -14.51
N LEU A 66 13.10 12.01 -15.01
CA LEU A 66 14.52 12.08 -15.36
C LEU A 66 15.43 11.79 -14.16
N LYS A 67 15.06 12.27 -12.96
CA LYS A 67 15.79 11.96 -11.72
C LYS A 67 15.65 10.50 -11.32
N ILE A 68 14.46 9.91 -11.47
CA ILE A 68 14.21 8.50 -11.19
C ILE A 68 15.05 7.63 -12.13
N GLU A 69 15.07 7.94 -13.43
CA GLU A 69 15.91 7.28 -14.43
C GLU A 69 17.40 7.36 -14.07
N GLN A 70 17.88 8.53 -13.62
CA GLN A 70 19.26 8.70 -13.15
C GLN A 70 19.58 7.90 -11.88
N CYS A 71 18.61 7.70 -10.98
CA CYS A 71 18.78 6.91 -9.76
C CYS A 71 18.88 5.40 -10.03
N PHE A 72 18.20 4.90 -11.06
CA PHE A 72 18.27 3.48 -11.44
C PHE A 72 19.51 3.13 -12.29
N GLY A 73 20.26 4.13 -12.78
CA GLY A 73 21.50 3.94 -13.53
C GLY A 73 21.28 3.36 -14.94
N ASP A 74 22.33 3.43 -15.75
CA ASP A 74 22.39 2.95 -17.15
C ASP A 74 22.14 1.42 -17.30
N GLU A 75 21.96 0.68 -16.20
CA GLU A 75 21.80 -0.77 -16.19
C GLU A 75 20.40 -1.27 -16.64
N TYR A 76 19.49 -0.37 -17.02
CA TYR A 76 18.19 -0.75 -17.62
C TYR A 76 18.10 -0.48 -19.14
N LEU A 77 19.12 0.11 -19.77
CA LEU A 77 19.13 0.40 -21.22
C LEU A 77 20.01 -0.55 -22.05
N ASP A 78 20.42 -1.69 -21.48
CA ASP A 78 21.01 -2.84 -22.20
C ASP A 78 20.08 -4.08 -22.10
N GLY A 79 18.77 -3.85 -22.21
CA GLY A 79 17.75 -4.90 -22.28
C GLY A 79 17.18 -5.03 -23.69
N ASP A 80 17.80 -5.92 -24.48
CA ASP A 80 17.46 -6.41 -25.83
C ASP A 80 16.02 -6.13 -26.34
N PRO A 81 15.83 -5.46 -27.50
CA PRO A 81 14.53 -5.39 -28.15
C PRO A 81 14.18 -6.75 -28.78
N VAL A 82 13.17 -7.43 -28.23
CA VAL A 82 12.44 -8.52 -28.92
C VAL A 82 11.13 -7.99 -29.49
#